data_AF-A0A0J8B2T3-F1
#
_entry.id   AF-A0A0J8B2T3-F1
#
_cell.length_a   1.000
_cell.length_b   1.000
_cell.length_c   1.000
_cell.angle_alpha   90.00
_cell.angle_beta   90.00
_cell.angle_gamma   90.00
#
_symmetry.space_group_name_H-M   'P 1'
#
loop_
_entity.id
_entity.type
_entity.pdbx_description
1 polymer ?
#
loop_
_entity_poly.entity_id
_entity_poly.type
_entity_poly.pdbx_seq_one_letter_code
_entity_poly.pdbx_strand_id
1 'polypeptide(L)'
;AKFALGEGAHITDALKTQCSSLYRHWRERLKSDHFSKCKSLKEAEHACPQRIDLNQWKWLVYNYWSTRKQMTRSEKNRANALSKKIQSARGAKSTARIIYELVS
;
A
#
# COMPACT_ATOMS: atom_id res chain seq x y z
N ALA A 1 -12.02 5.55 29.52
CA ALA A 1 -12.79 6.48 28.69
C ALA A 1 -13.94 5.73 28.04
N LYS A 2 -15.19 6.11 28.29
CA LYS A 2 -16.38 5.50 27.66
C LYS A 2 -16.53 6.12 26.27
N PHE A 3 -16.37 5.33 25.21
CA PHE A 3 -16.65 5.78 23.85
C PHE A 3 -18.16 5.86 23.65
N ALA A 4 -18.74 7.02 23.91
CA ALA A 4 -20.10 7.35 23.50
C ALA A 4 -20.04 7.98 22.11
N LEU A 5 -20.05 7.16 21.07
CA LEU A 5 -20.16 7.58 19.67
C LEU A 5 -21.24 6.71 19.02
N GLY A 6 -22.25 7.37 18.44
CA GLY A 6 -23.52 6.78 18.02
C GLY A 6 -23.43 5.42 17.31
N GLU A 7 -24.37 4.54 17.66
CA GLU A 7 -24.48 3.20 17.12
C GLU A 7 -24.47 3.21 15.56
N GLY A 8 -23.56 2.43 14.97
CA GLY A 8 -23.53 2.14 13.53
C GLY A 8 -22.61 3.00 12.65
N ALA A 9 -22.37 4.27 12.97
CA ALA A 9 -21.53 5.16 12.13
C ALA A 9 -20.06 4.71 12.09
N HIS A 10 -19.54 4.25 13.24
CA HIS A 10 -18.15 3.81 13.39
C HIS A 10 -17.82 2.53 12.59
N ILE A 11 -18.81 1.63 12.39
CA ILE A 11 -18.61 0.38 11.64
C ILE A 11 -18.47 0.70 10.15
N THR A 12 -19.35 1.56 9.62
CA THR A 12 -19.34 1.95 8.20
C THR A 12 -18.04 2.65 7.83
N ASP A 13 -17.55 3.55 8.69
CA ASP A 13 -16.28 4.24 8.46
C ASP A 13 -15.09 3.29 8.58
N ALA A 14 -15.09 2.38 9.56
CA ALA A 14 -14.07 1.33 9.66
C ALA A 14 -14.03 0.46 8.40
N LEU A 15 -15.18 0.03 7.88
CA LEU A 15 -15.28 -0.75 6.64
C LEU A 15 -14.75 0.03 5.44
N LYS A 16 -15.13 1.31 5.29
CA LYS A 16 -14.59 2.18 4.23
C LYS A 16 -13.06 2.31 4.31
N THR A 17 -12.51 2.49 5.50
CA THR A 17 -11.06 2.55 5.72
C THR A 17 -10.39 1.23 5.33
N GLN A 18 -10.95 0.10 5.76
CA GLN A 18 -10.40 -1.23 5.43
C GLN A 18 -10.44 -1.50 3.93
N CYS A 19 -11.59 -1.28 3.28
CA CYS A 19 -11.73 -1.45 1.83
C CYS A 19 -10.77 -0.55 1.06
N SER A 20 -10.60 0.70 1.48
CA SER A 20 -9.65 1.63 0.87
C SER A 20 -8.21 1.15 1.01
N SER A 21 -7.85 0.62 2.18
CA SER A 21 -6.51 0.09 2.43
C SER A 21 -6.24 -1.18 1.61
N LEU A 22 -7.18 -2.12 1.59
CA LEU A 22 -7.10 -3.33 0.77
C LEU A 22 -6.98 -3.01 -0.71
N TYR A 23 -7.80 -2.08 -1.22
CA TYR A 23 -7.74 -1.64 -2.62
C TYR A 23 -6.41 -0.95 -2.96
N ARG A 24 -5.88 -0.14 -2.03
CA ARG A 24 -4.55 0.46 -2.19
C ARG A 24 -3.46 -0.60 -2.27
N HIS A 25 -3.43 -1.55 -1.34
CA HIS A 25 -2.42 -2.61 -1.34
C HIS A 25 -2.52 -3.54 -2.54
N TRP A 26 -3.74 -3.87 -2.97
CA TRP A 26 -3.97 -4.60 -4.20
C TRP A 26 -3.36 -3.88 -5.41
N ARG A 27 -3.61 -2.57 -5.57
CA ARG A 27 -3.01 -1.77 -6.66
C ARG A 27 -1.49 -1.69 -6.57
N GLU A 28 -0.93 -1.56 -5.37
CA GLU A 28 0.52 -1.49 -5.16
C GLU A 28 1.20 -2.79 -5.59
N ARG A 29 0.67 -3.95 -5.18
CA ARG A 29 1.16 -5.27 -5.60
C ARG A 29 1.03 -5.44 -7.11
N LEU A 30 -0.15 -5.13 -7.63
CA LEU A 30 -0.43 -5.22 -9.06
C LEU A 30 0.55 -4.38 -9.90
N LYS A 31 0.85 -3.15 -9.44
CA LYS A 31 1.85 -2.29 -10.08
C LYS A 31 3.26 -2.88 -10.02
N SER A 32 3.64 -3.46 -8.88
CA SER A 32 4.95 -4.09 -8.69
C SER A 32 5.13 -5.29 -9.63
N ASP A 33 4.10 -6.13 -9.72
CA ASP A 33 4.18 -7.42 -10.41
C ASP A 33 4.18 -7.26 -11.93
N HIS A 34 3.35 -6.34 -12.44
CA HIS A 34 3.04 -6.23 -13.88
C HIS A 34 3.42 -4.90 -14.54
N PHE A 35 3.43 -3.77 -13.82
CA PHE A 35 3.68 -2.44 -14.43
C PHE A 35 5.12 -1.97 -14.29
N SER A 36 5.71 -2.10 -13.10
CA SER A 36 7.02 -1.51 -12.76
C SER A 36 8.19 -2.10 -13.54
N LYS A 37 7.99 -3.27 -14.14
CA LYS A 37 9.01 -3.98 -14.95
C LYS A 37 8.98 -3.55 -16.42
N CYS A 38 7.88 -2.93 -16.88
CA CYS A 38 7.71 -2.52 -18.27
C CYS A 38 8.51 -1.25 -18.57
N LYS A 39 9.10 -1.19 -19.75
CA LYS A 39 9.87 -0.03 -20.25
C LYS A 39 8.98 1.00 -20.92
N SER A 40 7.80 0.60 -21.38
CA SER A 40 6.85 1.47 -22.08
C SER A 40 5.40 1.24 -21.63
N LEU A 41 4.53 2.23 -21.86
CA LEU A 41 3.10 2.10 -21.55
C LEU A 41 2.40 1.04 -22.42
N LYS A 42 2.84 0.87 -23.68
CA LYS A 42 2.30 -0.19 -24.56
C LYS A 42 2.64 -1.58 -24.02
N GLU A 43 3.88 -1.78 -23.59
CA GLU A 43 4.30 -3.04 -22.95
C GLU A 43 3.49 -3.29 -21.66
N ALA A 44 3.26 -2.25 -20.85
CA ALA A 44 2.42 -2.35 -19.67
C ALA A 44 0.97 -2.69 -20.01
N GLU A 45 0.39 -2.12 -21.08
CA GLU A 45 -0.95 -2.47 -21.55
C GLU A 45 -1.05 -3.95 -21.92
N HIS A 46 -0.05 -4.49 -22.63
CA HIS A 46 0.01 -5.91 -23.00
C HIS A 46 0.27 -6.85 -21.82
N ALA A 47 0.88 -6.35 -20.73
CA ALA A 47 1.10 -7.11 -19.49
C ALA A 47 -0.17 -7.27 -18.63
N CYS A 48 -1.36 -7.01 -19.20
CA CYS A 48 -2.65 -7.14 -18.52
C CYS A 48 -2.83 -8.56 -17.95
N PRO A 49 -3.04 -8.71 -16.63
CA PRO A 49 -3.34 -10.01 -16.05
C PRO A 49 -4.71 -10.52 -16.49
N GLN A 50 -4.84 -11.82 -16.72
CA GLN A 50 -6.08 -12.46 -17.18
C GLN A 50 -7.29 -12.23 -16.25
N ARG A 51 -7.04 -12.02 -14.95
CA ARG A 51 -8.08 -11.81 -13.93
C ARG A 51 -8.59 -10.38 -13.85
N ILE A 52 -8.05 -9.45 -14.65
CA ILE A 52 -8.37 -8.03 -14.58
C ILE A 52 -9.04 -7.62 -15.88
N ASP A 53 -10.13 -6.87 -15.75
CA ASP A 53 -10.79 -6.27 -16.89
C ASP A 53 -9.86 -5.32 -17.65
N LEU A 54 -9.86 -5.42 -18.98
CA LEU A 54 -8.93 -4.68 -19.82
C LEU A 54 -9.16 -3.16 -19.73
N ASN A 55 -10.40 -2.70 -19.59
CA ASN A 55 -10.68 -1.27 -19.45
C ASN A 55 -10.18 -0.74 -18.10
N GLN A 56 -10.39 -1.51 -17.03
CA GLN A 56 -9.83 -1.20 -15.72
C GLN A 56 -8.30 -1.15 -15.75
N TRP A 57 -7.66 -2.10 -16.44
CA TRP A 57 -6.20 -2.12 -16.60
C TRP A 57 -5.69 -0.89 -17.35
N LYS A 58 -6.28 -0.58 -18.51
CA LYS A 58 -5.93 0.62 -19.30
C LYS A 58 -6.08 1.88 -18.48
N TRP A 59 -7.14 2.00 -17.69
CA TRP A 59 -7.30 3.15 -16.80
C TRP A 59 -6.16 3.24 -15.77
N LEU A 60 -5.77 2.14 -15.14
CA LEU A 60 -4.65 2.13 -14.18
C LEU A 60 -3.32 2.53 -14.84
N VAL A 61 -3.03 1.98 -16.01
CA VAL A 61 -1.81 2.25 -16.78
C VAL A 61 -1.74 3.72 -17.22
N TYR A 62 -2.79 4.21 -17.89
CA TYR A 62 -2.77 5.50 -18.59
C TYR A 62 -3.28 6.69 -17.77
N ASN A 63 -4.13 6.46 -16.78
CA ASN A 63 -4.79 7.53 -16.03
C ASN A 63 -4.43 7.55 -14.55
N TYR A 64 -3.80 6.50 -14.03
CA TYR A 64 -3.40 6.46 -12.62
C TYR A 64 -1.88 6.45 -12.46
N TRP A 65 -1.19 5.39 -12.88
CA TRP A 65 0.24 5.22 -12.61
C TRP A 65 1.16 6.10 -13.46
N SER A 66 0.74 6.43 -14.68
CA SER A 66 1.46 7.35 -15.58
C SER A 66 1.29 8.83 -15.21
N THR A 67 0.42 9.17 -14.25
CA THR A 67 0.21 10.58 -13.89
C THR A 67 1.45 11.16 -13.22
N ARG A 68 1.78 12.41 -13.56
CA ARG A 68 2.95 13.12 -12.99
C ARG A 68 2.96 13.07 -11.46
N LYS A 69 1.80 13.27 -10.83
CA LYS A 69 1.62 13.20 -9.37
C LYS A 69 2.03 11.84 -8.81
N GLN A 70 1.66 10.74 -9.46
CA GLN A 70 2.00 9.40 -9.01
C GLN A 70 3.45 9.02 -9.30
N MET A 71 4.00 9.48 -10.42
CA MET A 71 5.42 9.31 -10.71
C MET A 71 6.28 9.99 -9.63
N THR A 72 6.01 11.25 -9.32
CA THR A 72 6.72 11.99 -8.27
C THR A 72 6.58 11.33 -6.89
N ARG A 73 5.38 10.83 -6.55
CA ARG A 73 5.19 10.06 -5.30
C ARG A 73 5.99 8.77 -5.30
N SER A 74 6.02 8.04 -6.42
CA SER A 74 6.76 6.80 -6.54
C SER A 74 8.27 7.04 -6.42
N GLU A 75 8.79 8.12 -7.01
CA GLU A 75 10.18 8.54 -6.88
C GLU A 75 10.55 8.92 -5.45
N LYS A 76 9.72 9.75 -4.80
CA LYS A 76 9.90 10.09 -3.39
C LYS A 76 9.88 8.85 -2.50
N ASN A 77 8.95 7.93 -2.73
CA ASN A 77 8.87 6.68 -1.98
C ASN A 77 10.10 5.79 -2.22
N ARG A 78 10.62 5.74 -3.45
CA ARG A 78 11.85 4.99 -3.78
C ARG A 78 13.07 5.61 -3.11
N ALA A 79 13.21 6.93 -3.16
CA ALA A 79 14.26 7.66 -2.46
C ALA A 79 14.17 7.45 -0.94
N ASN A 80 12.96 7.49 -0.37
CA ASN A 80 12.73 7.21 1.04
C ASN A 80 13.03 5.75 1.40
N ALA A 81 12.70 4.79 0.53
CA ALA A 81 13.04 3.38 0.73
C ALA A 81 14.55 3.14 0.72
N LEU A 82 15.28 3.79 -0.20
CA LEU A 82 16.74 3.75 -0.27
C LEU A 82 17.41 4.45 0.92
N SER A 83 16.82 5.56 1.38
CA SER A 83 17.32 6.35 2.53
C SER A 83 17.03 5.68 3.88
N LYS A 84 15.99 4.85 3.97
CA LYS A 84 15.70 4.03 5.15
C LYS A 84 16.79 2.96 5.33
N LYS A 85 17.86 3.32 6.02
CA LYS A 85 18.62 2.38 6.85
C LYS A 85 17.70 1.90 7.97
N ILE A 86 16.84 0.93 7.69
CA ILE A 86 16.21 0.17 8.78
C ILE A 86 17.36 -0.56 9.44
N GLN A 87 17.88 -0.01 10.54
CA GLN A 87 18.70 -0.80 11.46
C GLN A 87 17.82 -2.00 11.82
N SER A 88 18.26 -3.19 11.39
CA SER A 88 17.72 -4.43 11.90
C SER A 88 17.64 -4.29 13.41
N ALA A 89 16.46 -4.52 13.99
CA ALA A 89 16.26 -4.56 15.44
C ALA A 89 16.94 -5.80 16.07
N ARG A 90 18.14 -6.16 15.59
CA ARG A 90 19.04 -7.12 16.21
C ARG A 90 19.45 -6.54 17.56
N GLY A 91 18.68 -6.89 18.59
CA GLY A 91 18.91 -6.49 19.99
C GLY A 91 17.69 -5.86 20.69
N ALA A 92 16.59 -5.59 19.99
CA ALA A 92 15.39 -5.10 20.67
C ALA A 92 14.76 -6.24 21.49
N LYS A 93 14.61 -6.03 22.81
CA LYS A 93 13.86 -6.95 23.67
C LYS A 93 12.43 -7.07 23.14
N SER A 94 11.92 -8.30 23.06
CA SER A 94 10.53 -8.52 22.65
C SER A 94 9.57 -7.78 23.59
N THR A 95 8.43 -7.30 23.08
CA THR A 95 7.40 -6.62 23.89
C THR A 95 6.98 -7.47 25.10
N ALA A 96 6.93 -8.79 24.94
CA ALA A 96 6.65 -9.72 26.03
C ALA A 96 7.69 -9.63 27.17
N ARG A 97 8.98 -9.49 26.83
CA ARG A 97 10.05 -9.37 27.83
C ARG A 97 10.03 -8.02 28.54
N ILE A 98 9.68 -6.95 27.84
CA ILE A 98 9.49 -5.62 28.45
C ILE A 98 8.32 -5.65 29.45
N ILE A 99 7.21 -6.29 29.10
CA ILE A 99 6.05 -6.43 30.00
C ILE A 99 6.43 -7.24 31.25
N TYR A 100 7.15 -8.34 31.09
CA TYR A 100 7.60 -9.15 32.23
C TYR A 100 8.50 -8.36 33.19
N GLU A 101 9.48 -7.61 32.67
CA GLU A 101 10.39 -6.79 33.48
C GLU A 101 9.68 -5.61 34.21
N LEU A 102 8.52 -5.15 33.74
CA LEU A 102 7.76 -4.05 34.37
C LEU A 102 6.77 -4.51 35.44
N VAL A 103 6.39 -5.78 35.42
CA VAL A 103 5.41 -6.39 36.34
C VAL A 103 6.11 -7.24 37.41
N SER A 104 7.44 -7.39 37.32
CA SER A 104 8.30 -8.02 38.33
C SER A 104 8.92 -6.96 39.24
#